data_AF-A0A973PEQ6-F1
#
_entry.id   AF-A0A973PEQ6-F1
#
_cell.length_a   1.000
_cell.length_b   1.000
_cell.length_c   1.000
_cell.angle_alpha   90.00
_cell.angle_beta   90.00
_cell.angle_gamma   90.00
#
_symmetry.space_group_name_H-M   'P 1'
#
loop_
_entity.id
_entity.type
_entity.pdbx_description
1 polymer ?
#
loop_
_entity_poly.entity_id
_entity_poly.type
_entity_poly.pdbx_seq_one_letter_code
_entity_poly.pdbx_strand_id
1 'polypeptide(L)'
;MLTRTVIAAALAVAGVAALPSSAYAASAAETPERVCGAGFHRVQDGHRAMKTRDGAVFGHVYLMYSKRSGKNCVAAIKTAYRGTRTVTGASIEVRGGARSEDVQRYRFYAETGHVDGSWKCVKYAGWTRDPHNRVEAWGGRNSWGNCGG
;
A
#
# COMPACT_ATOMS: atom_id res chain seq x y z
N MET A 1 43.03 11.89 65.35
CA MET A 1 42.62 10.50 65.67
C MET A 1 41.13 10.48 65.95
N LEU A 2 40.47 9.34 65.70
CA LEU A 2 39.04 9.01 65.79
C LEU A 2 38.20 9.37 64.54
N THR A 3 37.93 8.47 63.59
CA THR A 3 37.17 7.19 63.55
C THR A 3 35.74 7.37 63.00
N ARG A 4 35.57 6.85 61.76
CA ARG A 4 34.44 6.12 61.19
C ARG A 4 33.10 6.15 61.96
N THR A 5 32.02 6.49 61.26
CA THR A 5 30.81 5.63 61.22
C THR A 5 29.98 5.91 59.97
N VAL A 6 29.60 4.80 59.33
CA VAL A 6 28.67 4.70 58.20
C VAL A 6 27.27 4.61 58.79
N ILE A 7 26.30 5.37 58.27
CA ILE A 7 24.88 5.05 58.44
C ILE A 7 24.27 4.95 57.04
N ALA A 8 23.99 3.71 56.64
CA ALA A 8 23.15 3.37 55.52
C ALA A 8 21.69 3.69 55.87
N ALA A 9 20.99 4.41 54.99
CA ALA A 9 19.54 4.50 55.02
C ALA A 9 19.01 3.89 53.72
N ALA A 10 18.29 2.78 53.87
CA ALA A 10 17.65 2.03 52.79
C ALA A 10 16.19 2.48 52.60
N LEU A 11 15.67 2.19 51.40
CA LEU A 11 14.25 1.97 51.03
C LEU A 11 13.36 3.19 50.70
N ALA A 12 13.04 3.33 49.41
CA ALA A 12 11.67 3.13 48.90
C ALA A 12 11.68 3.00 47.37
N VAL A 13 11.51 1.78 46.86
CA VAL A 13 11.19 1.52 45.45
C VAL A 13 9.70 1.75 45.29
N ALA A 14 9.30 2.91 44.80
CA ALA A 14 7.92 3.14 44.36
C ALA A 14 7.79 2.66 42.91
N GLY A 15 7.28 1.43 42.76
CA GLY A 15 7.00 0.83 41.47
C GLY A 15 5.93 1.61 40.72
N VAL A 16 6.30 2.21 39.59
CA VAL A 16 5.33 2.69 38.61
C VAL A 16 4.87 1.45 37.85
N ALA A 17 3.66 0.98 38.14
CA ALA A 17 3.01 -0.07 37.38
C ALA A 17 2.81 0.43 35.93
N ALA A 18 3.72 0.04 35.04
CA ALA A 18 3.55 0.22 33.61
C ALA A 18 2.40 -0.71 33.17
N LEU A 19 1.19 -0.15 33.06
CA LEU A 19 0.11 -0.82 32.35
C LEU A 19 0.57 -1.00 30.90
N PRO A 20 0.59 -2.21 30.33
CA PRO A 20 0.76 -2.35 28.90
C PRO A 20 -0.52 -1.80 28.27
N SER A 21 -0.46 -0.56 27.79
CA SER A 21 -1.38 -0.07 26.77
C SER A 21 -1.22 -1.01 25.57
N SER A 22 -2.02 -2.07 25.53
CA SER A 22 -2.26 -2.85 24.33
C SER A 22 -3.07 -1.97 23.39
N ALA A 23 -2.42 -0.91 22.90
CA ALA A 23 -2.75 -0.34 21.63
C ALA A 23 -2.53 -1.46 20.62
N TYR A 24 -3.56 -2.25 20.37
CA TYR A 24 -3.77 -2.80 19.05
C TYR A 24 -3.74 -1.58 18.13
N ALA A 25 -2.56 -1.26 17.61
CA ALA A 25 -2.42 -0.41 16.47
C ALA A 25 -3.24 -1.13 15.40
N ALA A 26 -4.51 -0.75 15.26
CA ALA A 26 -5.32 -1.12 14.13
C ALA A 26 -4.48 -0.70 12.93
N SER A 27 -3.81 -1.68 12.31
CA SER A 27 -2.93 -1.41 11.18
C SER A 27 -3.79 -0.65 10.19
N ALA A 28 -3.54 0.66 10.03
CA ALA A 28 -4.42 1.50 9.24
C ALA A 28 -4.57 0.81 7.88
N ALA A 29 -5.79 0.54 7.42
CA ALA A 29 -6.00 -0.13 6.16
C ALA A 29 -5.32 0.68 5.04
N GLU A 30 -4.64 0.02 4.12
CA GLU A 30 -4.01 0.70 2.98
C GLU A 30 -5.09 1.29 2.09
N THR A 31 -5.03 2.60 1.88
CA THR A 31 -5.89 3.31 0.94
C THR A 31 -5.03 3.80 -0.22
N PRO A 32 -5.57 3.86 -1.45
CA PRO A 32 -4.81 4.36 -2.59
C PRO A 32 -4.39 5.82 -2.43
N GLU A 33 -5.12 6.62 -1.64
CA GLU A 33 -4.74 7.99 -1.26
C GLU A 33 -3.47 8.00 -0.41
N ARG A 34 -3.29 7.03 0.49
CA ARG A 34 -2.07 6.91 1.30
C ARG A 34 -0.92 6.34 0.48
N VAL A 35 -1.20 5.34 -0.35
CA VAL A 35 -0.19 4.68 -1.19
C VAL A 35 0.39 5.65 -2.22
N CYS A 36 -0.47 6.36 -2.97
CA CYS A 36 -0.02 7.31 -3.99
C CYS A 36 0.40 8.67 -3.42
N GLY A 37 -0.01 8.98 -2.19
CA GLY A 37 0.36 10.21 -1.48
C GLY A 37 -0.63 11.37 -1.67
N ALA A 38 -0.36 12.45 -0.94
CA ALA A 38 -1.24 13.63 -0.88
C ALA A 38 -1.45 14.28 -2.26
N GLY A 39 -2.69 14.72 -2.53
CA GLY A 39 -3.06 15.40 -3.77
C GLY A 39 -3.35 14.47 -4.95
N PHE A 40 -3.32 13.15 -4.74
CA PHE A 40 -3.84 12.16 -5.67
C PHE A 40 -5.31 11.85 -5.37
N HIS A 41 -6.12 11.82 -6.42
CA HIS A 41 -7.54 11.53 -6.35
C HIS A 41 -7.88 10.31 -7.20
N ARG A 42 -8.89 9.56 -6.79
CA ARG A 42 -9.39 8.42 -7.55
C ARG A 42 -9.92 8.89 -8.90
N VAL A 43 -9.48 8.23 -9.97
CA VAL A 43 -10.10 8.41 -11.27
C VAL A 43 -11.45 7.69 -11.28
N GLN A 44 -12.49 8.32 -11.83
CA GLN A 44 -13.88 7.82 -11.78
C GLN A 44 -14.01 6.36 -12.27
N ASP A 45 -13.29 6.01 -13.34
CA ASP A 45 -13.21 4.65 -13.88
C ASP A 45 -11.84 3.98 -13.65
N GLY A 46 -11.23 4.33 -12.51
CA GLY A 46 -9.91 3.90 -12.09
C GLY A 46 -9.88 2.68 -11.17
N HIS A 47 -11.03 2.11 -10.78
CA HIS A 47 -11.07 1.04 -9.76
C HIS A 47 -11.51 -0.30 -10.35
N ARG A 48 -10.74 -1.37 -10.07
CA ARG A 48 -11.10 -2.75 -10.41
C ARG A 48 -10.77 -3.72 -9.28
N ALA A 49 -11.62 -4.72 -9.07
CA ALA A 49 -11.30 -5.86 -8.22
C ALA A 49 -10.28 -6.76 -8.93
N MET A 50 -9.26 -7.21 -8.20
CA MET A 50 -8.32 -8.23 -8.65
C MET A 50 -8.94 -9.59 -8.38
N LYS A 51 -9.35 -10.29 -9.45
CA LYS A 51 -10.11 -11.55 -9.38
C LYS A 51 -9.31 -12.72 -9.93
N THR A 52 -9.41 -13.87 -9.28
CA THR A 52 -8.93 -15.14 -9.82
C THR A 52 -9.84 -15.61 -10.96
N ARG A 53 -9.41 -16.65 -11.67
CA ARG A 53 -10.23 -17.31 -12.70
C ARG A 53 -11.59 -17.80 -12.16
N ASP A 54 -11.61 -18.27 -10.92
CA ASP A 54 -12.83 -18.77 -10.26
C ASP A 54 -13.64 -17.67 -9.57
N GLY A 55 -13.24 -16.39 -9.74
CA GLY A 55 -13.98 -15.23 -9.27
C GLY A 55 -13.64 -14.76 -7.85
N ALA A 56 -12.73 -15.44 -7.15
CA ALA A 56 -12.28 -15.01 -5.82
C ALA A 56 -11.53 -13.67 -5.90
N VAL A 57 -11.78 -12.76 -4.96
CA VAL A 57 -11.13 -11.44 -4.93
C VAL A 57 -9.95 -11.45 -3.97
N PHE A 58 -8.73 -11.20 -4.46
CA PHE A 58 -7.55 -11.09 -3.60
C PHE A 58 -7.12 -9.65 -3.30
N GLY A 59 -7.73 -8.67 -3.97
CA GLY A 59 -7.51 -7.27 -3.70
C GLY A 59 -8.19 -6.36 -4.71
N HIS A 60 -7.76 -5.11 -4.74
CA HIS A 60 -8.26 -4.09 -5.64
C HIS A 60 -7.10 -3.27 -6.21
N VAL A 61 -7.21 -2.90 -7.47
CA VAL A 61 -6.32 -1.93 -8.11
C VAL A 61 -7.04 -0.60 -8.31
N TYR A 62 -6.32 0.48 -8.09
CA TYR A 62 -6.79 1.85 -8.22
C TYR A 62 -5.83 2.65 -9.09
N LEU A 63 -6.36 3.29 -10.12
CA LEU A 63 -5.73 4.40 -10.83
C LEU A 63 -6.08 5.70 -10.12
N MET A 64 -5.03 6.41 -9.72
CA MET A 64 -5.07 7.70 -9.08
C MET A 64 -4.44 8.75 -9.99
N TYR A 65 -4.91 9.99 -9.90
CA TYR A 65 -4.36 11.11 -10.67
C TYR A 65 -4.26 12.37 -9.81
N SER A 66 -3.19 13.13 -10.01
CA SER A 66 -3.03 14.46 -9.42
C SER A 66 -3.07 15.52 -10.52
N LYS A 67 -4.16 16.31 -10.54
CA LYS A 67 -4.31 17.45 -11.47
C LYS A 67 -3.22 18.51 -11.29
N ARG A 68 -2.67 18.64 -10.07
CA ARG A 68 -1.63 19.63 -9.75
C ARG A 68 -0.29 19.29 -10.42
N SER A 69 0.10 18.01 -10.43
CA SER A 69 1.39 17.58 -10.99
C SER A 69 1.28 16.97 -12.38
N GLY A 70 0.07 16.65 -12.85
CA GLY A 70 -0.14 15.98 -14.14
C GLY A 70 0.26 14.50 -14.14
N LYS A 71 0.36 13.88 -12.95
CA LYS A 71 0.89 12.53 -12.76
C LYS A 71 -0.19 11.53 -12.34
N ASN A 72 -0.03 10.31 -12.83
CA ASN A 72 -0.79 9.13 -12.46
C ASN A 72 -0.03 8.31 -11.42
N CYS A 73 -0.76 7.53 -10.64
CA CYS A 73 -0.22 6.48 -9.77
C CYS A 73 -1.21 5.31 -9.75
N VAL A 74 -0.72 4.09 -9.87
CA VAL A 74 -1.54 2.88 -9.74
C VAL A 74 -1.17 2.18 -8.46
N ALA A 75 -2.17 1.92 -7.61
CA ALA A 75 -2.01 1.20 -6.36
C ALA A 75 -2.76 -0.13 -6.43
N ALA A 76 -2.05 -1.25 -6.35
CA ALA A 76 -2.61 -2.59 -6.24
C ALA A 76 -2.59 -3.02 -4.76
N ILE A 77 -3.75 -3.03 -4.11
CA ILE A 77 -3.89 -3.22 -2.67
C ILE A 77 -4.54 -4.58 -2.38
N LYS A 78 -3.89 -5.38 -1.54
CA LYS A 78 -4.34 -6.71 -1.15
C LYS A 78 -5.49 -6.64 -0.14
N THR A 79 -6.52 -7.46 -0.34
CA THR A 79 -7.56 -7.77 0.65
C THR A 79 -7.41 -9.18 1.20
N ALA A 80 -6.94 -10.12 0.38
CA ALA A 80 -6.53 -11.46 0.82
C ALA A 80 -5.03 -11.52 1.12
N TYR A 81 -4.63 -12.46 1.99
CA TYR A 81 -3.23 -12.72 2.35
C TYR A 81 -2.45 -11.46 2.80
N ARG A 82 -3.16 -10.48 3.40
CA ARG A 82 -2.56 -9.27 3.96
C ARG A 82 -1.59 -9.65 5.08
N GLY A 83 -0.46 -8.97 5.13
CA GLY A 83 0.61 -9.26 6.09
C GLY A 83 1.56 -10.35 5.63
N THR A 84 1.16 -11.23 4.72
CA THR A 84 2.02 -12.27 4.12
C THR A 84 2.69 -11.75 2.86
N ARG A 85 3.99 -12.01 2.67
CA ARG A 85 4.70 -11.63 1.45
C ARG A 85 4.31 -12.53 0.27
N THR A 86 3.48 -12.02 -0.63
CA THR A 86 3.06 -12.70 -1.86
C THR A 86 3.44 -11.87 -3.08
N VAL A 87 3.66 -12.52 -4.23
CA VAL A 87 3.90 -11.80 -5.50
C VAL A 87 2.71 -10.87 -5.75
N THR A 88 2.99 -9.59 -5.83
CA THR A 88 1.99 -8.53 -6.02
C THR A 88 2.60 -7.49 -6.95
N GLY A 89 1.82 -7.01 -7.91
CA GLY A 89 2.30 -6.03 -8.87
C GLY A 89 1.25 -5.00 -9.26
N ALA A 90 1.75 -3.88 -9.74
CA ALA A 90 0.99 -2.78 -10.30
C ALA A 90 1.68 -2.30 -11.58
N SER A 91 0.91 -1.93 -12.59
CA SER A 91 1.45 -1.39 -13.84
C SER A 91 0.58 -0.29 -14.42
N ILE A 92 1.23 0.60 -15.16
CA ILE A 92 0.61 1.66 -15.94
C ILE A 92 1.34 1.84 -17.25
N GLU A 93 0.58 2.06 -18.32
CA GLU A 93 1.09 2.45 -19.63
C GLU A 93 0.35 3.72 -20.05
N VAL A 94 1.09 4.77 -20.36
CA VAL A 94 0.54 6.04 -20.83
C VAL A 94 0.66 6.08 -22.35
N ARG A 95 -0.43 6.42 -23.04
CA ARG A 95 -0.46 6.44 -24.51
C ARG A 95 0.55 7.44 -25.06
N GLY A 96 1.54 6.96 -25.81
CA GLY A 96 2.64 7.80 -26.32
C GLY A 96 3.45 8.45 -25.19
N GLY A 97 3.63 7.74 -24.07
CA GLY A 97 4.32 8.21 -22.89
C GLY A 97 5.07 7.09 -22.18
N ALA A 98 5.34 7.30 -20.89
CA ALA A 98 6.06 6.34 -20.08
C ALA A 98 5.21 5.11 -19.75
N ARG A 99 5.91 4.02 -19.47
CA ARG A 99 5.38 2.81 -18.84
C ARG A 99 6.11 2.62 -17.51
N SER A 100 5.36 2.24 -16.47
CA SER A 100 5.92 1.88 -15.16
C SER A 100 5.28 0.59 -14.68
N GLU A 101 6.08 -0.26 -14.05
CA GLU A 101 5.66 -1.54 -13.49
C GLU A 101 6.49 -1.83 -12.24
N ASP A 102 5.82 -2.20 -11.17
CA ASP A 102 6.43 -2.62 -9.90
C ASP A 102 5.89 -4.01 -9.54
N VAL A 103 6.82 -4.95 -9.32
CA VAL A 103 6.49 -6.35 -8.99
C VAL A 103 7.50 -6.90 -8.00
N GLN A 104 7.03 -7.17 -6.79
CA GLN A 104 7.82 -7.79 -5.72
C GLN A 104 6.92 -8.66 -4.83
N ARG A 105 7.52 -9.26 -3.79
CA ARG A 105 6.76 -9.96 -2.75
C ARG A 105 6.33 -8.99 -1.65
N TYR A 106 5.22 -8.30 -1.87
CA TYR A 106 4.67 -7.32 -0.93
C TYR A 106 3.75 -7.94 0.13
N ARG A 107 3.74 -7.30 1.32
CA ARG A 107 2.81 -7.68 2.41
C ARG A 107 1.41 -7.12 2.18
N PHE A 108 1.30 -5.91 1.60
CA PHE A 108 0.05 -5.16 1.59
C PHE A 108 -0.31 -4.57 0.22
N TYR A 109 0.63 -3.98 -0.51
CA TYR A 109 0.36 -3.35 -1.81
C TYR A 109 1.61 -3.28 -2.69
N ALA A 110 1.41 -3.09 -3.99
CA ALA A 110 2.40 -2.64 -4.96
C ALA A 110 1.94 -1.31 -5.56
N GLU A 111 2.88 -0.48 -6.05
CA GLU A 111 2.52 0.80 -6.69
C GLU A 111 3.50 1.25 -7.76
N THR A 112 3.02 2.01 -8.75
CA THR A 112 3.84 2.38 -9.93
C THR A 112 4.74 3.61 -9.73
N GLY A 113 4.69 4.25 -8.56
CA GLY A 113 5.17 5.60 -8.38
C GLY A 113 4.36 6.61 -9.21
N HIS A 114 4.92 7.81 -9.38
CA HIS A 114 4.26 8.91 -10.08
C HIS A 114 4.69 9.01 -11.55
N VAL A 115 3.77 8.75 -12.46
CA VAL A 115 4.02 8.65 -13.90
C VAL A 115 3.34 9.79 -14.66
N ASP A 116 4.09 10.49 -15.50
CA ASP A 116 3.55 11.59 -16.32
C ASP A 116 2.49 11.10 -17.30
N GLY A 117 1.29 11.70 -17.24
CA GLY A 117 0.20 11.35 -18.14
C GLY A 117 -0.86 12.44 -18.28
N SER A 118 -0.46 13.70 -18.12
CA SER A 118 -1.32 14.86 -18.36
C SER A 118 -1.97 14.80 -19.74
N TRP A 119 -3.30 14.86 -19.79
CA TRP A 119 -4.13 14.81 -21.01
C TRP A 119 -3.93 13.56 -21.87
N LYS A 120 -3.44 12.46 -21.29
CA LYS A 120 -3.18 11.21 -22.01
C LYS A 120 -4.06 10.07 -21.50
N CYS A 121 -4.49 9.22 -22.42
CA CYS A 121 -5.14 7.97 -22.06
C CYS A 121 -4.12 7.01 -21.42
N VAL A 122 -4.59 6.20 -20.48
CA VAL A 122 -3.77 5.19 -19.82
C VAL A 122 -4.43 3.80 -19.87
N LYS A 123 -3.58 2.77 -19.82
CA LYS A 123 -3.93 1.41 -19.40
C LYS A 123 -3.30 1.17 -18.04
N TYR A 124 -3.95 0.39 -17.20
CA TYR A 124 -3.41 0.06 -15.88
C TYR A 124 -3.83 -1.34 -15.46
N ALA A 125 -3.03 -1.95 -14.61
CA ALA A 125 -3.35 -3.23 -14.03
C ALA A 125 -2.77 -3.37 -12.63
N GLY A 126 -3.34 -4.30 -11.88
CA GLY A 126 -2.80 -4.79 -10.62
C GLY A 126 -3.11 -6.26 -10.48
N TRP A 127 -2.22 -6.97 -9.79
CA TRP A 127 -2.39 -8.40 -9.54
C TRP A 127 -1.75 -8.81 -8.23
N THR A 128 -2.21 -9.92 -7.68
CA THR A 128 -1.57 -10.59 -6.54
C THR A 128 -1.80 -12.09 -6.61
N ARG A 129 -0.85 -12.85 -6.08
CA ARG A 129 -0.92 -14.31 -6.03
C ARG A 129 -1.15 -14.80 -4.60
N ASP A 130 -1.65 -16.03 -4.50
CA ASP A 130 -1.71 -16.74 -3.23
C ASP A 130 -0.29 -17.01 -2.67
N PRO A 131 -0.16 -17.38 -1.38
CA PRO A 131 1.14 -17.62 -0.74
C PRO A 131 1.99 -18.70 -1.40
N HIS A 132 1.36 -19.67 -2.08
CA HIS A 132 2.04 -20.76 -2.77
C HIS A 132 2.29 -20.47 -4.26
N ASN A 133 1.94 -19.28 -4.75
CA ASN A 133 2.19 -18.85 -6.13
C ASN A 133 1.55 -19.78 -7.19
N ARG A 134 0.35 -20.29 -6.90
CA ARG A 134 -0.43 -21.18 -7.76
C ARG A 134 -1.60 -20.48 -8.44
N VAL A 135 -2.19 -19.49 -7.77
CA VAL A 135 -3.39 -18.78 -8.22
C VAL A 135 -3.10 -17.30 -8.24
N GLU A 136 -3.34 -16.67 -9.39
CA GLU A 136 -3.23 -15.23 -9.58
C GLU A 136 -4.62 -14.61 -9.65
N ALA A 137 -4.77 -13.48 -8.96
CA ALA A 137 -5.90 -12.60 -9.13
C ALA A 137 -5.45 -11.33 -9.85
N TRP A 138 -6.16 -10.96 -10.91
CA TRP A 138 -5.82 -9.82 -11.77
C TRP A 138 -7.00 -8.87 -11.89
N GLY A 139 -6.72 -7.57 -11.99
CA GLY A 139 -7.72 -6.55 -12.29
C GLY A 139 -7.08 -5.38 -13.01
N GLY A 140 -7.85 -4.66 -13.82
CA GLY A 140 -7.33 -3.51 -14.54
C GLY A 140 -8.13 -3.16 -15.78
N ARG A 141 -7.52 -2.35 -16.63
CA ARG A 141 -8.06 -1.90 -17.91
C ARG A 141 -6.96 -2.02 -18.97
N ASN A 142 -7.19 -2.90 -19.94
CA ASN A 142 -6.27 -3.15 -21.06
C ASN A 142 -6.57 -2.31 -22.31
N SER A 143 -7.68 -1.57 -22.33
CA SER A 143 -8.04 -0.61 -23.37
C SER A 143 -7.71 0.82 -22.94
N TRP A 144 -7.39 1.69 -23.89
CA TRP A 144 -7.12 3.10 -23.57
C TRP A 144 -8.35 3.76 -22.92
N GLY A 145 -8.16 4.41 -21.77
CA GLY A 145 -9.20 5.16 -21.09
C GLY A 145 -8.61 6.29 -20.23
N ASN A 146 -9.47 7.00 -19.50
CA ASN A 146 -9.06 8.06 -18.57
C ASN A 146 -8.21 9.18 -19.24
N CYS A 147 -8.62 9.59 -20.44
CA CYS A 147 -7.85 10.49 -21.31
C CYS A 147 -7.88 11.98 -20.92
N GLY A 148 -8.67 12.35 -19.89
CA GLY A 148 -9.01 13.73 -19.59
C GLY A 148 -8.10 14.46 -18.61
N GLY A 149 -7.12 13.78 -18.00
CA GLY A 149 -6.43 14.31 -16.81
C GLY A 149 -7.36 14.36 -15.60
#